data_AF-A0A918DUL4-F1
#
_entry.id   AF-A0A918DUL4-F1
#
_cell.length_a   1.000
_cell.length_b   1.000
_cell.length_c   1.000
_cell.angle_alpha   90.00
_cell.angle_beta   90.00
_cell.angle_gamma   90.00
#
_symmetry.space_group_name_H-M   'P 1'
#
loop_
_entity.id
_entity.type
_entity.pdbx_description
1 polymer ?
#
loop_
_entity_poly.entity_id
_entity_poly.type
_entity_poly.pdbx_seq_one_letter_code
_entity_poly.pdbx_strand_id
1 'polypeptide(L)'
;MNTSERFTFEPTDEGWRSTRIAYCTFRRTRFAELTFFGNVRFERCVFDRSRLREQTATFEAEFVDCVFLGRVRNMNFWGRPADRDQAVLGRGHNDFTGNDFTAAELDDVSFRHIDLRAQRFPGLPGYALLDRIAERASSVLPLVDSWPDEKHRQEARSALEFLADTARAWTDDQALVSPASLGRKLPPALREELFDAFRRTSSDTSGG
;
A
#
# COMPACT_ATOMS: atom_id res chain seq x y z
N MET A 1 -9.52 -57.11 -19.11
CA MET A 1 -8.47 -56.50 -18.28
C MET A 1 -8.19 -55.13 -18.86
N ASN A 2 -8.59 -54.07 -18.16
CA ASN A 2 -8.57 -52.69 -18.66
C ASN A 2 -7.38 -51.98 -18.01
N THR A 3 -6.29 -51.81 -18.76
CA THR A 3 -5.12 -51.05 -18.34
C THR A 3 -5.43 -49.56 -18.53
N SER A 4 -5.81 -48.90 -17.44
CA SER A 4 -5.82 -47.43 -17.36
C SER A 4 -4.38 -46.97 -17.18
N GLU A 5 -3.81 -46.36 -18.23
CA GLU A 5 -2.60 -45.56 -18.11
C GLU A 5 -2.93 -44.32 -17.27
N ARG A 6 -2.32 -44.25 -16.09
CA ARG A 6 -2.27 -43.02 -15.31
C ARG A 6 -1.26 -42.10 -15.97
N PHE A 7 -1.73 -41.05 -16.62
CA PHE A 7 -0.89 -39.91 -16.98
C PHE A 7 -0.51 -39.18 -15.67
N THR A 8 0.69 -39.45 -15.17
CA THR A 8 1.36 -38.55 -14.25
C THR A 8 1.79 -37.33 -15.05
N PHE A 9 1.11 -36.20 -14.83
CA PHE A 9 1.64 -34.89 -15.20
C PHE A 9 2.89 -34.65 -14.36
N GLU A 10 4.07 -34.85 -14.94
CA GLU A 10 5.27 -34.27 -14.37
C GLU A 10 5.18 -32.75 -14.58
N PRO A 11 5.28 -31.92 -13.52
CA PRO A 11 5.35 -30.48 -13.69
C PRO A 11 6.55 -30.16 -14.56
N THR A 12 6.33 -29.55 -15.71
CA THR A 12 7.44 -28.97 -16.47
C THR A 12 8.12 -27.94 -15.59
N ASP A 13 9.45 -28.02 -15.48
CA ASP A 13 10.37 -27.13 -14.74
C ASP A 13 10.29 -25.63 -15.13
N GLU A 14 9.27 -25.21 -15.88
CA GLU A 14 9.03 -23.85 -16.29
C GLU A 14 8.07 -23.16 -15.32
N GLY A 15 8.56 -22.90 -14.11
CA GLY A 15 7.94 -21.89 -13.24
C GLY A 15 7.76 -20.56 -13.99
N TRP A 16 6.82 -19.73 -13.55
CA TRP A 16 6.59 -18.42 -14.18
C TRP A 16 7.86 -17.58 -14.09
N ARG A 17 8.61 -17.49 -15.19
CA ARG A 17 9.94 -16.86 -15.18
C ARG A 17 9.85 -15.38 -14.81
N SER A 18 10.68 -14.96 -13.86
CA SER A 18 10.76 -13.57 -13.46
C SER A 18 11.57 -12.75 -14.46
N THR A 19 11.07 -11.57 -14.82
CA THR A 19 11.85 -10.56 -15.55
C THR A 19 12.54 -9.64 -14.56
N ARG A 20 13.86 -9.51 -14.65
CA ARG A 20 14.62 -8.60 -13.78
C ARG A 20 14.99 -7.32 -14.53
N ILE A 21 14.58 -6.18 -13.97
CA ILE A 21 14.93 -4.84 -14.46
C ILE A 21 15.71 -4.16 -13.35
N ALA A 22 17.00 -3.90 -13.58
CA ALA A 22 17.87 -3.34 -12.55
C ALA A 22 18.54 -2.04 -13.00
N TYR A 23 18.72 -1.11 -12.06
CA TYR A 23 19.46 0.15 -12.27
C TYR A 23 18.94 1.04 -13.39
N CYS A 24 17.66 0.90 -13.75
CA CYS A 24 17.03 1.66 -14.81
C CYS A 24 16.39 2.95 -14.28
N THR A 25 16.35 4.00 -15.12
CA THR A 25 15.61 5.23 -14.83
C THR A 25 14.44 5.38 -15.78
N PHE A 26 13.22 5.37 -15.25
CA PHE A 26 11.96 5.55 -15.97
C PHE A 26 11.53 7.02 -15.98
N ARG A 27 12.34 7.90 -16.59
CA ARG A 27 12.04 9.34 -16.57
C ARG A 27 10.85 9.68 -17.46
N ARG A 28 9.79 10.24 -16.87
CA ARG A 28 8.55 10.64 -17.56
C ARG A 28 7.92 9.52 -18.38
N THR A 29 8.25 8.28 -18.05
CA THR A 29 7.72 7.09 -18.72
C THR A 29 6.22 7.01 -18.47
N ARG A 30 5.47 6.70 -19.52
CA ARG A 30 4.03 6.49 -19.45
C ARG A 30 3.76 4.99 -19.40
N PHE A 31 3.33 4.52 -18.24
CA PHE A 31 2.70 3.20 -18.13
C PHE A 31 1.23 3.37 -18.53
N ALA A 32 0.70 2.44 -19.33
CA ALA A 32 -0.72 2.47 -19.67
C ALA A 32 -1.56 2.25 -18.41
N GLU A 33 -2.75 2.82 -18.36
CA GLU A 33 -3.69 2.52 -17.27
C GLU A 33 -3.97 1.01 -17.26
N LEU A 34 -4.18 0.42 -16.09
CA LEU A 34 -4.43 -1.01 -15.92
C LEU A 34 -3.28 -1.91 -16.44
N THR A 35 -2.07 -1.37 -16.62
CA THR A 35 -0.90 -2.17 -16.97
C THR A 35 -0.67 -3.25 -15.92
N PHE A 36 -0.64 -4.49 -16.37
CA PHE A 36 -0.18 -5.62 -15.59
C PHE A 36 1.34 -5.74 -15.73
N PHE A 37 2.05 -5.66 -14.61
CA PHE A 37 3.51 -5.79 -14.61
C PHE A 37 3.98 -7.24 -14.69
N GLY A 38 3.14 -8.20 -14.28
CA GLY A 38 3.49 -9.62 -14.23
C GLY A 38 4.59 -9.93 -13.22
N ASN A 39 5.21 -11.10 -13.34
CA ASN A 39 6.36 -11.49 -12.53
C ASN A 39 7.61 -10.69 -12.94
N VAL A 40 7.66 -9.43 -12.54
CA VAL A 40 8.80 -8.55 -12.77
C VAL A 40 9.39 -8.10 -11.44
N ARG A 41 10.71 -8.07 -11.37
CA ARG A 41 11.46 -7.45 -10.27
C ARG A 41 12.12 -6.18 -10.75
N PHE A 42 11.69 -5.05 -10.20
CA PHE A 42 12.41 -3.79 -10.30
C PHE A 42 13.40 -3.69 -9.15
N GLU A 43 14.69 -3.57 -9.46
CA GLU A 43 15.74 -3.46 -8.45
C GLU A 43 16.59 -2.21 -8.67
N ARG A 44 16.71 -1.37 -7.64
CA ARG A 44 17.48 -0.12 -7.71
C ARG A 44 17.09 0.76 -8.90
N CYS A 45 15.80 0.73 -9.26
CA CYS A 45 15.26 1.55 -10.33
C CYS A 45 14.80 2.90 -9.81
N VAL A 46 14.76 3.91 -10.69
CA VAL A 46 14.26 5.25 -10.38
C VAL A 46 13.05 5.57 -11.26
N PHE A 47 11.92 5.87 -10.63
CA PHE A 47 10.70 6.33 -11.26
C PHE A 47 10.61 7.86 -11.15
N ASP A 48 11.30 8.59 -12.05
CA ASP A 48 11.32 10.05 -12.08
C ASP A 48 10.13 10.61 -12.87
N ARG A 49 9.09 11.06 -12.15
CA ARG A 49 7.85 11.60 -12.71
C ARG A 49 7.23 10.66 -13.74
N SER A 50 7.38 9.35 -13.53
CA SER A 50 6.70 8.34 -14.31
C SER A 50 5.19 8.44 -14.06
N ARG A 51 4.38 8.15 -15.07
CA ARG A 51 2.92 8.17 -14.95
C ARG A 51 2.44 6.85 -14.31
N LEU A 52 2.71 6.69 -13.02
CA LEU A 52 2.22 5.60 -12.20
C LEU A 52 0.81 5.97 -11.71
N ARG A 53 -0.19 5.56 -12.50
CA ARG A 53 -1.59 5.71 -12.12
C ARG A 53 -2.48 4.61 -12.68
N GLU A 54 -3.48 4.23 -11.90
CA GLU A 54 -4.47 3.20 -12.25
C GLU A 54 -3.85 1.80 -12.39
N GLN A 55 -2.72 1.52 -11.74
CA GLN A 55 -2.15 0.17 -11.65
C GLN A 55 -2.57 -0.48 -10.32
N THR A 56 -3.73 -1.13 -10.32
CA THR A 56 -4.29 -1.76 -9.11
C THR A 56 -4.00 -3.26 -9.02
N ALA A 57 -3.61 -3.88 -10.14
CA ALA A 57 -3.29 -5.30 -10.26
C ALA A 57 -1.78 -5.54 -10.46
N THR A 58 -0.98 -5.22 -9.44
CA THR A 58 0.49 -5.36 -9.45
C THR A 58 0.95 -6.55 -8.58
N PHE A 59 0.07 -7.54 -8.40
CA PHE A 59 0.21 -8.62 -7.42
C PHE A 59 1.53 -9.38 -7.50
N GLU A 60 2.10 -9.58 -8.70
CA GLU A 60 3.32 -10.37 -8.90
C GLU A 60 4.57 -9.51 -9.06
N ALA A 61 4.45 -8.18 -8.99
CA ALA A 61 5.57 -7.27 -9.16
C ALA A 61 6.32 -7.07 -7.84
N GLU A 62 7.65 -7.10 -7.92
CA GLU A 62 8.56 -6.81 -6.80
C GLU A 62 9.27 -5.47 -7.02
N PHE A 63 9.49 -4.73 -5.94
CA PHE A 63 10.19 -3.45 -5.95
C PHE A 63 11.20 -3.41 -4.81
N VAL A 64 12.48 -3.39 -5.15
CA VAL A 64 13.58 -3.45 -4.17
C VAL A 64 14.53 -2.30 -4.38
N ASP A 65 14.79 -1.53 -3.32
CA ASP A 65 15.67 -0.36 -3.32
C ASP A 65 15.31 0.67 -4.42
N CYS A 66 14.03 0.74 -4.81
CA CYS A 66 13.58 1.67 -5.85
C CYS A 66 13.31 3.06 -5.29
N VAL A 67 13.44 4.08 -6.14
CA VAL A 67 13.16 5.48 -5.79
C VAL A 67 11.99 5.98 -6.61
N PHE A 68 10.98 6.56 -5.95
CA PHE A 68 9.78 7.12 -6.56
C PHE A 68 9.77 8.65 -6.39
N LEU A 69 9.79 9.38 -7.51
CA LEU A 69 9.83 10.84 -7.51
C LEU A 69 8.60 11.40 -8.23
N GLY A 70 7.83 12.24 -7.55
CA GLY A 70 6.60 12.83 -8.09
C GLY A 70 5.34 12.04 -7.76
N ARG A 71 4.28 12.20 -8.56
CA ARG A 71 2.96 11.62 -8.24
C ARG A 71 2.87 10.14 -8.52
N VAL A 72 2.34 9.41 -7.54
CA VAL A 72 1.79 8.07 -7.68
C VAL A 72 0.32 8.14 -7.29
N ARG A 73 -0.57 7.67 -8.18
CA ARG A 73 -2.02 7.86 -7.98
C ARG A 73 -2.85 6.61 -8.24
N ASN A 74 -3.79 6.27 -7.37
CA ASN A 74 -4.67 5.09 -7.56
C ASN A 74 -3.87 3.84 -7.92
N MET A 75 -2.94 3.47 -7.04
CA MET A 75 -2.01 2.37 -7.27
C MET A 75 -1.98 1.47 -6.05
N ASN A 76 -2.00 0.16 -6.28
CA ASN A 76 -1.78 -0.82 -5.22
C ASN A 76 -0.36 -1.37 -5.34
N PHE A 77 0.30 -1.55 -4.20
CA PHE A 77 1.51 -2.35 -4.08
C PHE A 77 1.20 -3.55 -3.20
N TRP A 78 1.68 -4.73 -3.61
CA TRP A 78 1.36 -6.00 -2.97
C TRP A 78 2.65 -6.72 -2.54
N GLY A 79 2.77 -7.01 -1.25
CA GLY A 79 3.85 -7.84 -0.69
C GLY A 79 3.59 -9.34 -0.78
N ARG A 80 2.49 -9.75 -1.43
CA ARG A 80 2.16 -11.15 -1.70
C ARG A 80 1.58 -11.29 -3.11
N PRO A 81 1.95 -12.35 -3.87
CA PRO A 81 1.28 -12.71 -5.10
C PRO A 81 -0.19 -13.06 -4.89
N ALA A 82 -0.99 -13.00 -5.97
CA ALA A 82 -2.34 -13.54 -5.95
C ALA A 82 -2.29 -15.04 -5.59
N ASP A 83 -3.23 -15.51 -4.76
CA ASP A 83 -3.20 -16.89 -4.23
C ASP A 83 -3.10 -17.96 -5.32
N ARG A 84 -3.79 -17.75 -6.44
CA ARG A 84 -3.77 -18.65 -7.61
C ARG A 84 -2.39 -18.75 -8.28
N ASP A 85 -1.55 -17.73 -8.11
CA ASP A 85 -0.27 -17.58 -8.82
C ASP A 85 0.93 -17.98 -7.93
N GLN A 86 0.75 -18.11 -6.60
CA GLN A 86 1.83 -18.46 -5.66
C GLN A 86 2.52 -19.79 -6.00
N ALA A 87 1.74 -20.81 -6.37
CA ALA A 87 2.28 -22.14 -6.70
C ALA A 87 3.18 -22.11 -7.95
N VAL A 88 2.76 -21.40 -9.01
CA VAL A 88 3.52 -21.31 -10.26
C VAL A 88 4.71 -20.34 -10.16
N LEU A 89 4.63 -19.35 -9.26
CA LEU A 89 5.73 -18.43 -8.95
C LEU A 89 6.77 -19.05 -8.01
N GLY A 90 6.41 -20.09 -7.25
CA GLY A 90 7.27 -20.68 -6.23
C GLY A 90 7.55 -19.76 -5.03
N ARG A 91 6.73 -18.73 -4.80
CA ARG A 91 6.86 -17.79 -3.66
C ARG A 91 5.51 -17.38 -3.09
N GLY A 92 5.45 -17.23 -1.76
CA GLY A 92 4.28 -16.75 -1.02
C GLY A 92 4.35 -15.28 -0.57
N HIS A 93 5.45 -14.60 -0.88
CA HIS A 93 5.72 -13.20 -0.61
C HIS A 93 6.46 -12.57 -1.79
N ASN A 94 6.28 -11.26 -1.98
CA ASN A 94 7.06 -10.44 -2.89
C ASN A 94 8.06 -9.62 -2.08
N ASP A 95 9.26 -9.47 -2.62
CA ASP A 95 10.18 -8.48 -2.06
C ASP A 95 9.68 -7.06 -2.36
N PHE A 96 9.33 -6.35 -1.30
CA PHE A 96 9.01 -4.93 -1.32
C PHE A 96 9.75 -4.24 -0.16
N THR A 97 11.00 -3.86 -0.37
CA THR A 97 11.90 -3.42 0.71
C THR A 97 12.88 -2.34 0.23
N GLY A 98 13.27 -1.46 1.14
CA GLY A 98 14.28 -0.41 0.87
C GLY A 98 13.81 0.69 -0.08
N ASN A 99 12.51 0.76 -0.40
CA ASN A 99 12.02 1.74 -1.36
C ASN A 99 11.94 3.15 -0.75
N ASP A 100 12.25 4.15 -1.57
CA ASP A 100 12.24 5.55 -1.20
C ASP A 100 11.10 6.30 -1.91
N PHE A 101 10.10 6.71 -1.14
CA PHE A 101 8.98 7.54 -1.53
C PHE A 101 9.08 8.97 -0.96
N THR A 102 10.20 9.36 -0.33
CA THR A 102 10.30 10.64 0.41
C THR A 102 10.02 11.89 -0.44
N ALA A 103 10.25 11.81 -1.75
CA ALA A 103 9.94 12.86 -2.73
C ALA A 103 8.72 12.53 -3.61
N ALA A 104 7.88 11.59 -3.19
CA ALA A 104 6.64 11.23 -3.86
C ALA A 104 5.42 11.98 -3.27
N GLU A 105 4.43 12.24 -4.12
CA GLU A 105 3.08 12.63 -3.73
C GLU A 105 2.18 11.42 -3.94
N LEU A 106 1.63 10.88 -2.87
CA LEU A 106 0.82 9.66 -2.86
C LEU A 106 -0.67 10.03 -2.75
N ASP A 107 -1.44 9.75 -3.81
CA ASP A 107 -2.89 9.98 -3.88
C ASP A 107 -3.59 8.65 -4.11
N ASP A 108 -4.36 8.16 -3.14
CA ASP A 108 -5.07 6.88 -3.28
C ASP A 108 -4.12 5.69 -3.55
N VAL A 109 -3.03 5.61 -2.78
CA VAL A 109 -2.02 4.54 -2.89
C VAL A 109 -2.19 3.57 -1.73
N SER A 110 -2.33 2.28 -2.03
CA SER A 110 -2.43 1.22 -1.01
C SER A 110 -1.16 0.38 -0.98
N PHE A 111 -0.63 0.16 0.21
CA PHE A 111 0.41 -0.84 0.48
C PHE A 111 -0.24 -2.01 1.19
N ARG A 112 -0.15 -3.22 0.62
CA ARG A 112 -0.87 -4.40 1.12
C ARG A 112 0.10 -5.55 1.34
N HIS A 113 0.10 -6.13 2.54
CA HIS A 113 1.02 -7.18 2.96
C HIS A 113 2.50 -6.79 2.86
N ILE A 114 2.79 -5.49 3.02
CA ILE A 114 4.13 -4.91 2.95
C ILE A 114 4.54 -4.44 4.33
N ASP A 115 5.78 -4.71 4.72
CA ASP A 115 6.39 -4.05 5.88
C ASP A 115 6.62 -2.57 5.56
N LEU A 116 5.78 -1.71 6.16
CA LEU A 116 5.84 -0.27 5.96
C LEU A 116 7.11 0.34 6.59
N ARG A 117 7.66 -0.27 7.64
CA ARG A 117 8.89 0.23 8.29
C ARG A 117 10.13 -0.04 7.47
N ALA A 118 10.07 -0.98 6.53
CA ALA A 118 11.13 -1.23 5.56
C ALA A 118 11.17 -0.22 4.39
N GLN A 119 10.28 0.77 4.38
CA GLN A 119 10.23 1.82 3.36
C GLN A 119 10.54 3.19 3.95
N ARG A 120 10.92 4.14 3.10
CA ARG A 120 11.03 5.56 3.45
C ARG A 120 9.88 6.32 2.81
N PHE A 121 9.03 6.94 3.61
CA PHE A 121 7.83 7.63 3.15
C PHE A 121 7.97 9.15 3.16
N PRO A 122 7.13 9.88 2.40
CA PRO A 122 6.98 11.31 2.64
C PRO A 122 6.52 11.54 4.09
N GLY A 123 6.91 12.67 4.67
CA GLY A 123 6.66 12.98 6.08
C GLY A 123 5.62 14.07 6.29
N LEU A 124 5.61 14.62 7.51
CA LEU A 124 4.79 15.77 7.87
C LEU A 124 5.10 17.00 6.98
N PRO A 125 4.11 17.89 6.75
CA PRO A 125 2.74 17.83 7.29
C PRO A 125 1.80 16.89 6.53
N GLY A 126 2.19 16.33 5.38
CA GLY A 126 1.28 15.62 4.49
C GLY A 126 0.99 14.16 4.87
N TYR A 127 1.95 13.49 5.53
CA TYR A 127 1.87 12.06 5.80
C TYR A 127 2.47 11.70 7.16
N ALA A 128 1.95 10.65 7.78
CA ALA A 128 2.49 10.03 8.98
C ALA A 128 2.38 8.50 8.88
N LEU A 129 3.50 7.80 9.08
CA LEU A 129 3.48 6.36 9.31
C LEU A 129 3.08 6.12 10.76
N LEU A 130 1.94 5.47 10.98
CA LEU A 130 1.37 5.22 12.29
C LEU A 130 1.12 3.72 12.49
N ASP A 131 1.18 3.30 13.75
CA ASP A 131 0.78 1.97 14.21
C ASP A 131 -0.51 2.03 15.03
N ARG A 132 -1.07 0.87 15.35
CA ARG A 132 -2.27 0.72 16.18
C ARG A 132 -3.44 1.52 15.63
N ILE A 133 -3.60 1.48 14.31
CA ILE A 133 -4.57 2.30 13.57
C ILE A 133 -5.97 2.14 14.14
N ALA A 134 -6.35 0.92 14.53
CA ALA A 134 -7.67 0.70 15.11
C ALA A 134 -7.89 1.31 16.50
N GLU A 135 -6.88 1.26 17.37
CA GLU A 135 -6.91 1.95 18.67
C GLU A 135 -7.04 3.46 18.45
N ARG A 136 -6.22 4.01 17.55
CA ARG A 136 -6.25 5.44 17.19
C ARG A 136 -7.59 5.85 16.61
N ALA A 137 -8.16 5.05 15.71
CA ALA A 137 -9.48 5.29 15.12
C ALA A 137 -10.56 5.40 16.19
N SER A 138 -10.56 4.47 17.15
CA SER A 138 -11.49 4.47 18.27
C SER A 138 -11.31 5.72 19.16
N SER A 139 -10.07 6.09 19.44
CA SER A 139 -9.73 7.19 20.35
C SER A 139 -10.13 8.58 19.82
N VAL A 140 -10.25 8.77 18.50
CA VAL A 140 -10.65 10.05 17.91
C VAL A 140 -12.17 10.16 17.66
N LEU A 141 -12.95 9.10 17.89
CA LEU A 141 -14.40 9.16 17.70
C LEU A 141 -15.10 10.24 18.56
N PRO A 142 -14.72 10.50 19.82
CA PRO A 142 -15.33 11.59 20.60
C PRO A 142 -15.14 12.98 19.97
N LEU A 143 -13.99 13.21 19.32
CA LEU A 143 -13.76 14.45 18.56
C LEU A 143 -14.74 14.55 17.40
N VAL A 144 -14.85 13.47 16.60
CA VAL A 144 -15.78 13.42 15.47
C VAL A 144 -17.21 13.65 15.95
N ASP A 145 -17.61 13.08 17.09
CA ASP A 145 -18.96 13.23 17.65
C ASP A 145 -19.30 14.64 18.11
N SER A 146 -18.28 15.45 18.42
CA SER A 146 -18.47 16.85 18.78
C SER A 146 -18.76 17.76 17.58
N TRP A 147 -18.46 17.32 16.36
CA TRP A 147 -18.69 18.12 15.15
C TRP A 147 -20.18 18.37 14.93
N PRO A 148 -20.61 19.54 14.44
CA PRO A 148 -22.03 19.89 14.35
C PRO A 148 -22.77 19.18 13.21
N ASP A 149 -22.09 18.90 12.09
CA ASP A 149 -22.70 18.35 10.87
C ASP A 149 -22.67 16.81 10.85
N GLU A 150 -23.85 16.19 10.81
CA GLU A 150 -24.01 14.73 10.73
C GLU A 150 -23.33 14.10 9.51
N LYS A 151 -23.33 14.78 8.35
CA LYS A 151 -22.68 14.25 7.15
C LYS A 151 -21.18 14.18 7.32
N HIS A 152 -20.58 15.16 8.00
CA HIS A 152 -19.15 15.13 8.32
C HIS A 152 -18.83 14.03 9.34
N ARG A 153 -19.69 13.82 10.34
CA ARG A 153 -19.52 12.71 11.30
C ARG A 153 -19.55 11.35 10.59
N GLN A 154 -20.53 11.14 9.71
CA GLN A 154 -20.66 9.88 8.96
C GLN A 154 -19.46 9.62 8.04
N GLU A 155 -19.03 10.62 7.26
CA GLU A 155 -17.86 10.50 6.38
C GLU A 155 -16.60 10.15 7.17
N ALA A 156 -16.34 10.84 8.30
CA ALA A 156 -15.18 10.55 9.13
C ALA A 156 -15.25 9.14 9.75
N ARG A 157 -16.40 8.73 10.28
CA ARG A 157 -16.59 7.39 10.85
C ARG A 157 -16.32 6.30 9.81
N SER A 158 -16.89 6.43 8.62
CA SER A 158 -16.66 5.47 7.52
C SER A 158 -15.20 5.44 7.08
N ALA A 159 -14.52 6.59 7.02
CA ALA A 159 -13.10 6.65 6.67
C ALA A 159 -12.22 5.99 7.74
N LEU A 160 -12.50 6.23 9.03
CA LEU A 160 -11.77 5.64 10.16
C LEU A 160 -11.96 4.12 10.23
N GLU A 161 -13.21 3.64 10.06
CA GLU A 161 -13.54 2.22 10.00
C GLU A 161 -12.81 1.53 8.84
N PHE A 162 -12.93 2.10 7.63
CA PHE A 162 -12.26 1.56 6.45
C PHE A 162 -10.74 1.50 6.61
N LEU A 163 -10.13 2.56 7.18
CA LEU A 163 -8.69 2.62 7.43
C LEU A 163 -8.25 1.57 8.46
N ALA A 164 -8.99 1.40 9.55
CA ALA A 164 -8.68 0.42 10.59
C ALA A 164 -8.81 -1.03 10.09
N ASP A 165 -9.87 -1.34 9.35
CA ASP A 165 -10.09 -2.69 8.79
C ASP A 165 -9.02 -3.04 7.75
N THR A 166 -8.70 -2.09 6.89
CA THR A 166 -7.60 -2.16 5.91
C THR A 166 -6.27 -2.44 6.60
N ALA A 167 -5.92 -1.67 7.63
CA ALA A 167 -4.64 -1.78 8.31
C ALA A 167 -4.49 -3.15 9.01
N ARG A 168 -5.54 -3.62 9.67
CA ARG A 168 -5.56 -4.96 10.29
C ARG A 168 -5.46 -6.08 9.26
N ALA A 169 -6.19 -5.96 8.14
CA ALA A 169 -6.24 -7.00 7.14
C ALA A 169 -4.91 -7.16 6.39
N TRP A 170 -4.19 -6.05 6.14
CA TRP A 170 -3.09 -6.06 5.18
C TRP A 170 -1.75 -5.62 5.75
N THR A 171 -1.66 -4.86 6.84
CA THR A 171 -0.41 -4.18 7.24
C THR A 171 -0.16 -4.22 8.75
N ASP A 172 -0.59 -5.28 9.42
CA ASP A 172 -0.34 -5.50 10.86
C ASP A 172 -0.73 -4.30 11.74
N ASP A 173 -1.90 -3.73 11.45
CA ASP A 173 -2.46 -2.54 12.10
C ASP A 173 -1.56 -1.29 11.99
N GLN A 174 -0.76 -1.18 10.93
CA GLN A 174 -0.01 0.00 10.53
C GLN A 174 -0.59 0.65 9.28
N ALA A 175 -0.43 1.96 9.12
CA ALA A 175 -0.78 2.65 7.88
C ALA A 175 0.06 3.92 7.67
N LEU A 176 0.30 4.26 6.40
CA LEU A 176 0.70 5.61 6.01
C LEU A 176 -0.56 6.46 5.87
N VAL A 177 -0.77 7.36 6.83
CA VAL A 177 -1.98 8.18 6.93
C VAL A 177 -1.71 9.57 6.38
N SER A 178 -2.70 10.14 5.68
CA SER A 178 -2.72 11.54 5.26
C SER A 178 -4.07 12.18 5.62
N PRO A 179 -4.20 13.52 5.59
CA PRO A 179 -5.51 14.16 5.74
C PRO A 179 -6.55 13.64 4.73
N ALA A 180 -6.13 13.29 3.52
CA ALA A 180 -7.04 12.77 2.48
C ALA A 180 -7.55 11.35 2.78
N SER A 181 -6.78 10.50 3.47
CA SER A 181 -7.22 9.15 3.84
C SER A 181 -8.24 9.15 4.98
N LEU A 182 -8.40 10.26 5.70
CA LEU A 182 -9.31 10.39 6.84
C LEU A 182 -10.68 10.99 6.47
N GLY A 183 -11.06 10.93 5.18
CA GLY A 183 -12.36 11.36 4.68
C GLY A 183 -12.21 12.39 3.56
N ARG A 184 -12.08 11.92 2.31
CA ARG A 184 -11.79 12.77 1.14
C ARG A 184 -12.85 13.85 0.90
N LYS A 185 -14.10 13.61 1.32
CA LYS A 185 -15.21 14.56 1.15
C LYS A 185 -15.32 15.57 2.29
N LEU A 186 -14.52 15.43 3.35
CA LEU A 186 -14.50 16.39 4.44
C LEU A 186 -13.89 17.73 4.02
N PRO A 187 -14.40 18.85 4.56
CA PRO A 187 -13.74 20.14 4.47
C PRO A 187 -12.26 20.05 4.88
N PRO A 188 -11.34 20.76 4.21
CA PRO A 188 -9.90 20.72 4.53
C PRO A 188 -9.61 20.91 6.03
N ALA A 189 -10.26 21.87 6.69
CA ALA A 189 -10.05 22.14 8.11
C ALA A 189 -10.36 20.93 9.01
N LEU A 190 -11.45 20.19 8.73
CA LEU A 190 -11.82 19.00 9.49
C LEU A 190 -10.88 17.82 9.22
N ARG A 191 -10.35 17.71 7.99
CA ARG A 191 -9.32 16.70 7.66
C ARG A 191 -8.03 16.94 8.43
N GLU A 192 -7.57 18.19 8.46
CA GLU A 192 -6.37 18.56 9.21
C GLU A 192 -6.57 18.37 10.72
N GLU A 193 -7.72 18.78 11.26
CA GLU A 193 -8.07 18.56 12.67
C GLU A 193 -8.07 17.07 13.04
N LEU A 194 -8.73 16.24 12.22
CA LEU A 194 -8.79 14.79 12.45
C LEU A 194 -7.41 14.15 12.29
N PHE A 195 -6.63 14.53 11.29
CA PHE A 195 -5.26 14.06 11.11
C PHE A 195 -4.37 14.41 12.30
N ASP A 196 -4.49 15.64 12.81
CA ASP A 196 -3.77 16.12 13.97
C ASP A 196 -4.14 15.37 15.26
N ALA A 197 -5.43 15.08 15.46
CA ALA A 197 -5.87 14.27 16.58
C ALA A 197 -5.38 12.82 16.46
N PHE A 198 -5.50 12.24 15.26
CA PHE A 198 -5.15 10.85 14.97
C PHE A 198 -3.65 10.56 15.15
N ARG A 199 -2.77 11.53 14.83
CA ARG A 199 -1.32 11.39 15.09
C ARG A 199 -0.95 11.58 16.56
N ARG A 200 -1.71 12.40 17.31
CA ARG A 200 -1.40 12.79 18.70
C ARG A 200 -1.89 11.79 19.75
N THR A 201 -2.64 10.77 19.37
CA THR A 201 -3.15 9.71 20.25
C THR A 201 -2.05 8.79 20.81
N SER A 202 -0.82 9.29 20.96
CA SER A 202 0.29 8.61 21.63
C SER A 202 -0.16 8.07 22.98
N SER A 203 -0.29 6.76 23.05
CA SER A 203 0.04 5.99 24.25
C SER A 203 1.57 5.94 24.35
N ASP A 204 2.17 7.05 24.82
CA ASP A 204 3.45 6.98 25.50
C ASP A 204 3.20 6.32 26.87
N THR A 205 3.07 5.00 26.83
CA THR A 205 3.25 4.13 27.98
C THR A 205 4.32 3.10 27.63
N SER A 206 5.50 3.57 27.22
CA SER A 206 6.74 2.86 27.52
C SER A 206 7.27 3.46 28.83
N GLY A 207 6.64 3.05 29.93
CA GLY A 207 7.18 3.27 31.28
C GLY A 207 8.16 2.16 31.63
N GLY A 208 9.30 2.54 32.22
CA GLY A 208 10.22 1.65 32.94
C GLY A 208 11.52 1.36 32.22
#